data_AF-A0A7C4YEB3-F1
#
_entry.id   AF-A0A7C4YEB3-F1
#
_cell.length_a   1.000
_cell.length_b   1.000
_cell.length_c   1.000
_cell.angle_alpha   90.00
_cell.angle_beta   90.00
_cell.angle_gamma   90.00
#
_symmetry.space_group_name_H-M   'P 1'
#
loop_
_entity.id
_entity.type
_entity.pdbx_description
1 polymer ?
#
loop_
_entity_poly.entity_id
_entity_poly.type
_entity_poly.pdbx_seq_one_letter_code
_entity_poly.pdbx_strand_id
1 'polypeptide(L)'
;MKKIQTIAAAGLFFLLTFFSIHQINADIFLQAENFKVTGTGWKVAEGNVARDASGLKVLQGSSGQFDSVAYETITIPEKGVYRIWVRYSQKPDVRGTFKLLLFQGENQIVSKEF
;
A
#
# COMPACT_ATOMS: atom_id res chain seq x y z
N MET A 1 17.74 -18.46 -73.96
CA MET A 1 18.91 -19.19 -73.40
C MET A 1 19.96 -18.19 -72.90
N LYS A 2 20.05 -18.01 -71.57
CA LYS A 2 21.28 -17.82 -70.76
C LYS A 2 20.83 -17.74 -69.29
N LYS A 3 21.72 -18.15 -68.39
CA LYS A 3 21.47 -18.92 -67.18
C LYS A 3 22.17 -18.20 -66.00
N ILE A 4 21.53 -18.21 -64.81
CA ILE A 4 22.13 -18.17 -63.45
C ILE A 4 22.67 -16.77 -63.05
N GLN A 5 22.43 -16.20 -61.85
CA GLN A 5 22.81 -16.68 -60.53
C GLN A 5 21.91 -16.17 -59.40
N THR A 6 21.54 -17.11 -58.54
CA THR A 6 21.03 -16.92 -57.17
C THR A 6 22.09 -16.24 -56.30
N ILE A 7 21.71 -15.19 -55.57
CA ILE A 7 22.35 -14.86 -54.29
C ILE A 7 21.24 -14.82 -53.24
N ALA A 8 21.14 -15.92 -52.50
CA ALA A 8 20.55 -15.91 -51.18
C ALA A 8 21.54 -15.20 -50.25
N ALA A 9 21.10 -14.15 -49.56
CA ALA A 9 21.83 -13.63 -48.41
C ALA A 9 20.85 -13.07 -47.38
N ALA A 10 20.63 -13.93 -46.39
CA ALA A 10 20.32 -13.61 -45.00
C ALA A 10 19.15 -12.65 -44.75
N GLY A 11 17.98 -13.24 -44.50
CA GLY A 11 16.94 -12.59 -43.70
C GLY A 11 17.54 -12.13 -42.37
N LEU A 12 17.51 -10.83 -42.15
CA LEU A 12 17.87 -10.21 -40.89
C LEU A 12 16.79 -10.60 -39.87
N PHE A 13 17.01 -11.71 -39.16
CA PHE A 13 16.23 -12.10 -38.00
C PHE A 13 16.46 -11.04 -36.92
N PHE A 14 15.63 -10.00 -36.92
CA PHE A 14 15.53 -9.03 -35.84
C PHE A 14 14.88 -9.77 -34.66
N LEU A 15 15.70 -10.48 -33.87
CA LEU A 15 15.30 -11.02 -32.59
C LEU A 15 15.08 -9.83 -31.64
N LEU A 16 13.89 -9.21 -31.74
CA LEU A 16 13.32 -8.39 -30.68
C LEU A 16 13.07 -9.32 -29.50
N THR A 17 14.11 -9.50 -28.69
CA THR A 17 13.93 -9.99 -27.33
C THR A 17 13.14 -8.91 -26.60
N PHE A 18 11.82 -9.07 -26.59
CA PHE A 18 10.98 -8.36 -25.63
C PHE A 18 11.40 -8.86 -24.26
N PHE A 19 12.36 -8.15 -23.64
CA PHE A 19 12.48 -8.16 -22.19
C PHE A 19 11.16 -7.62 -21.67
N SER A 20 10.24 -8.51 -21.29
CA SER A 20 9.11 -8.15 -20.45
C SER A 20 9.68 -7.69 -19.12
N ILE A 21 9.97 -6.39 -19.02
CA ILE A 21 10.19 -5.73 -17.74
C ILE A 21 8.89 -5.93 -16.98
N HIS A 22 8.86 -6.93 -16.11
CA HIS A 22 7.78 -7.06 -15.16
C HIS A 22 7.91 -5.88 -14.23
N GLN A 23 6.94 -4.96 -14.29
CA GLN A 23 6.87 -3.88 -13.33
C GLN A 23 6.72 -4.55 -11.96
N ILE A 24 7.76 -4.48 -11.14
CA ILE A 24 7.65 -4.88 -9.75
C ILE A 24 6.76 -3.81 -9.14
N ASN A 25 5.46 -4.11 -9.03
CA ASN A 25 4.51 -3.21 -8.39
C ASN A 25 4.98 -3.02 -6.95
N ALA A 26 5.47 -1.82 -6.63
CA ALA A 26 5.88 -1.47 -5.29
C ALA A 26 4.66 -1.52 -4.37
N ASP A 27 4.86 -2.02 -3.15
CA ASP A 27 3.82 -1.99 -2.13
C ASP A 27 3.35 -0.54 -1.89
N ILE A 28 2.04 -0.35 -1.75
CA ILE A 28 1.49 0.94 -1.35
C ILE A 28 1.74 1.09 0.16
N PHE A 29 2.72 1.89 0.52
CA PHE A 29 3.09 2.13 1.91
C PHE A 29 2.46 3.42 2.46
N LEU A 30 1.57 3.28 3.43
CA LEU A 30 0.88 4.40 4.08
C LEU A 30 1.39 4.60 5.50
N GLN A 31 1.92 5.79 5.77
CA GLN A 31 2.37 6.20 7.10
C GLN A 31 1.20 6.77 7.89
N ALA A 32 0.85 6.12 9.00
CA ALA A 32 -0.35 6.45 9.78
C ALA A 32 -0.31 7.87 10.37
N GLU A 33 0.87 8.41 10.65
CA GLU A 33 1.05 9.78 11.14
C GLU A 33 0.62 10.87 10.14
N ASN A 34 0.45 10.51 8.86
CA ASN A 34 -0.01 11.42 7.82
C ASN A 34 -1.54 11.39 7.63
N PHE A 35 -2.25 10.52 8.36
CA PHE A 35 -3.69 10.37 8.20
C PHE A 35 -4.41 11.62 8.67
N LYS A 36 -5.50 11.94 7.98
CA LYS A 36 -6.46 12.94 8.45
C LYS A 36 -7.22 12.35 9.62
N VAL A 37 -7.46 13.17 10.64
CA VAL A 37 -8.14 12.75 11.86
C VAL A 37 -9.43 13.54 12.05
N THR A 38 -10.52 12.84 12.32
CA THR A 38 -11.73 13.45 12.88
C THR A 38 -11.68 13.38 14.40
N GLY A 39 -12.08 14.46 15.08
CA GLY A 39 -12.06 14.52 16.54
C GLY A 39 -10.65 14.55 17.14
N THR A 40 -10.50 13.99 18.34
CA THR A 40 -9.30 14.11 19.19
C THR A 40 -8.74 12.77 19.68
N GLY A 41 -9.30 11.66 19.21
CA GLY A 41 -8.95 10.30 19.63
C GLY A 41 -7.69 9.71 19.02
N TRP A 42 -7.18 10.30 17.93
CA TRP A 42 -5.94 9.91 17.27
C TRP A 42 -4.95 11.05 17.30
N LYS A 43 -3.71 10.77 17.69
CA LYS A 43 -2.65 11.79 17.81
C LYS A 43 -1.32 11.24 17.35
N VAL A 44 -0.54 12.07 16.65
CA VAL A 44 0.85 11.72 16.34
C VAL A 44 1.65 11.70 17.63
N ALA A 45 2.40 10.62 17.85
CA ALA A 45 3.30 10.44 18.97
C ALA A 45 4.70 10.03 18.47
N GLU A 46 5.72 10.41 19.23
CA GLU A 46 7.13 10.19 18.91
C GLU A 46 7.88 9.56 20.10
N GLY A 47 9.15 9.20 19.91
CA GLY A 47 10.00 8.66 20.97
C GLY A 47 9.69 7.21 21.32
N ASN A 48 9.74 6.85 22.61
CA ASN A 48 9.64 5.46 23.06
C ASN A 48 8.36 4.74 22.58
N VAL A 49 7.25 5.47 22.44
CA VAL A 49 5.97 4.90 21.96
C VAL A 49 6.04 4.55 20.47
N ALA A 50 6.87 5.23 19.69
CA ALA A 50 7.04 4.97 18.26
C ALA A 50 8.06 3.85 17.95
N ARG A 51 8.88 3.46 18.94
CA ARG A 51 10.02 2.55 18.76
C ARG A 51 9.62 1.17 18.25
N ASP A 52 8.46 0.68 18.67
CA ASP A 52 7.97 -0.66 18.31
C ASP A 52 7.17 -0.66 16.99
N ALA A 53 6.88 0.51 16.43
CA ALA A 53 6.23 0.70 15.13
C ALA A 53 7.25 1.18 14.09
N SER A 54 7.12 2.36 13.48
CA SER A 54 8.05 2.83 12.44
C SER A 54 9.46 3.17 12.96
N GLY A 55 9.64 3.30 14.29
CA GLY A 55 10.88 3.76 14.91
C GLY A 55 11.00 5.29 15.00
N LEU A 56 10.15 6.05 14.29
CA LEU A 56 10.19 7.52 14.25
C LEU A 56 8.90 8.13 14.81
N LYS A 57 7.75 7.82 14.21
CA LYS A 57 6.43 8.35 14.60
C LYS A 57 5.34 7.29 14.52
N VAL A 58 4.29 7.48 15.31
CA VAL A 58 3.08 6.65 15.29
C VAL A 58 1.83 7.48 15.40
N LEU A 59 0.73 6.93 14.91
CA LEU A 59 -0.60 7.42 15.24
C LEU A 59 -1.15 6.65 16.45
N GLN A 60 -1.25 7.33 17.60
CA GLN A 60 -1.69 6.76 18.86
C GLN A 60 -3.20 6.99 19.06
N GLY A 61 -3.94 5.90 19.29
CA GLY A 61 -5.40 5.88 19.48
C GLY A 61 -5.88 5.66 20.92
N SER A 62 -4.98 5.66 21.90
CA SER A 62 -5.26 5.17 23.26
C SER A 62 -5.92 6.19 24.21
N SER A 63 -6.25 7.39 23.74
CA SER A 63 -6.82 8.47 24.55
C SER A 63 -7.74 9.36 23.71
N GLY A 64 -8.45 10.30 24.34
CA GLY A 64 -9.34 11.23 23.63
C GLY A 64 -10.68 10.61 23.22
N GLN A 65 -11.40 11.29 22.32
CA GLN A 65 -12.71 10.85 21.82
C GLN A 65 -12.68 9.42 21.26
N PHE A 66 -13.73 8.63 21.51
CA PHE A 66 -13.78 7.20 21.14
C PHE A 66 -14.27 6.95 19.71
N ASP A 67 -14.99 7.92 19.14
CA ASP A 67 -15.59 7.91 17.80
C ASP A 67 -14.71 8.61 16.76
N SER A 68 -13.48 8.97 17.13
CA SER A 68 -12.51 9.58 16.22
C SER A 68 -12.04 8.59 15.16
N VAL A 69 -11.90 9.07 13.93
CA VAL A 69 -11.49 8.28 12.76
C VAL A 69 -10.22 8.86 12.19
N ALA A 70 -9.23 8.00 11.94
CA ALA A 70 -8.07 8.32 11.15
C ALA A 70 -8.21 7.70 9.76
N TYR A 71 -8.02 8.50 8.71
CA TYR A 71 -8.25 8.05 7.34
C TYR A 71 -7.28 8.65 6.34
N GLU A 72 -7.12 7.93 5.23
CA GLU A 72 -6.41 8.36 4.03
C GLU A 72 -7.19 7.87 2.81
N THR A 73 -7.13 8.64 1.71
CA THR A 73 -7.72 8.26 0.43
C THR A 73 -6.61 8.04 -0.58
N ILE A 74 -6.57 6.85 -1.16
CA ILE A 74 -5.55 6.47 -2.14
C ILE A 74 -6.18 6.11 -3.48
N THR A 75 -5.41 6.28 -4.55
CA THR A 75 -5.73 5.73 -5.85
C THR A 75 -5.08 4.35 -5.97
N ILE A 76 -5.88 3.33 -6.26
CA ILE A 76 -5.37 1.99 -6.54
C ILE A 76 -4.93 1.96 -8.02
N PRO A 77 -3.66 1.64 -8.31
CA PRO A 77 -3.09 1.79 -9.66
C PRO A 77 -3.65 0.75 -10.64
N GLU A 78 -3.93 -0.47 -10.17
CA GLU A 78 -4.36 -1.58 -11.01
C GLU A 78 -5.49 -2.35 -10.35
N LYS A 79 -6.41 -2.89 -11.16
CA LYS A 79 -7.45 -3.78 -10.64
C LYS A 79 -6.82 -5.11 -10.24
N GLY A 80 -7.03 -5.54 -9.00
CA GLY A 80 -6.50 -6.80 -8.51
C GLY A 80 -6.93 -7.13 -7.09
N VAL A 81 -6.40 -8.24 -6.57
CA VAL A 81 -6.57 -8.64 -5.17
C VAL A 81 -5.39 -8.10 -4.37
N TYR A 82 -5.69 -7.29 -3.37
CA TYR A 82 -4.69 -6.71 -2.48
C TYR A 82 -4.75 -7.35 -1.10
N ARG A 83 -3.60 -7.48 -0.45
CA ARG A 83 -3.49 -7.80 0.97
C ARG A 83 -3.20 -6.52 1.72
N ILE A 84 -3.90 -6.31 2.83
CA ILE A 84 -3.67 -5.17 3.71
C ILE A 84 -2.90 -5.67 4.92
N TRP A 85 -1.73 -5.09 5.15
CA TRP A 85 -0.91 -5.34 6.33
C TRP A 85 -0.94 -4.11 7.21
N VAL A 86 -1.28 -4.30 8.49
CA VAL A 86 -1.29 -3.21 9.47
C VAL A 86 -0.18 -3.48 10.48
N ARG A 87 0.76 -2.54 10.59
CA ARG A 87 1.76 -2.56 11.65
C ARG A 87 1.23 -1.77 12.83
N TYR A 88 0.99 -2.45 13.95
CA TYR A 88 0.44 -1.85 15.16
C TYR A 88 1.11 -2.42 16.41
N SER A 89 0.94 -1.71 17.53
CA SER A 89 1.31 -2.16 18.86
C SER A 89 0.15 -1.83 19.80
N GLN A 90 -0.11 -2.74 20.73
CA GLN A 90 -1.18 -2.60 21.71
C GLN A 90 -0.62 -2.92 23.09
N LYS A 91 -1.01 -2.12 24.09
CA LYS A 91 -0.76 -2.43 25.50
C LYS A 91 -2.04 -2.99 26.14
N PRO A 92 -1.97 -4.03 26.98
CA PRO A 92 -3.15 -4.67 27.56
C PRO A 92 -4.00 -3.76 28.46
N ASP A 93 -3.38 -2.73 29.03
CA ASP A 93 -3.90 -1.87 30.10
C ASP A 93 -4.44 -0.51 29.61
N VAL A 94 -4.46 -0.27 28.30
CA VAL A 94 -4.99 0.95 27.69
C VAL A 94 -6.04 0.62 26.63
N ARG A 95 -6.88 1.60 26.29
CA ARG A 95 -7.78 1.50 25.14
C ARG A 95 -6.94 1.12 23.91
N GLY A 96 -7.18 -0.08 23.37
CA GLY A 96 -6.23 -0.73 22.47
C GLY A 96 -6.82 -1.25 21.16
N THR A 97 -8.11 -1.53 21.12
CA THR A 97 -8.73 -2.04 19.89
C THR A 97 -9.09 -0.90 18.95
N PHE A 98 -8.86 -1.15 17.66
CA PHE A 98 -9.33 -0.28 16.60
C PHE A 98 -9.88 -1.12 15.46
N LYS A 99 -10.76 -0.50 14.66
CA LYS A 99 -11.39 -1.14 13.52
C LYS A 99 -10.85 -0.53 12.24
N LEU A 100 -10.25 -1.36 11.40
CA LEU A 100 -9.94 -1.02 10.01
C LEU A 100 -11.21 -1.18 9.18
N LEU A 101 -11.56 -0.11 8.47
CA LEU A 101 -12.62 -0.11 7.46
C LEU A 101 -12.00 0.30 6.12
N LEU A 102 -12.34 -0.42 5.04
CA LEU A 102 -11.99 -0.02 3.68
C LEU A 102 -13.26 0.28 2.90
N PHE A 103 -13.26 1.43 2.23
CA PHE A 103 -14.36 1.86 1.38
C PHE A 103 -13.91 1.96 -0.08
N GLN A 104 -14.79 1.57 -0.99
CA GLN A 104 -14.69 1.87 -2.41
C GLN A 104 -15.83 2.83 -2.76
N GLY A 105 -15.50 4.12 -2.91
CA GLY A 105 -16.52 5.17 -2.90
C GLY A 105 -17.21 5.20 -1.54
N GLU A 106 -18.53 5.04 -1.52
CA GLU A 106 -19.33 4.99 -0.28
C GLU A 106 -19.57 3.56 0.22
N ASN A 107 -19.16 2.54 -0.55
CA ASN A 107 -19.40 1.14 -0.21
C ASN A 107 -18.28 0.57 0.67
N GLN A 108 -18.61 0.11 1.88
CA GLN A 108 -17.64 -0.59 2.74
C GLN A 108 -17.39 -2.00 2.20
N ILE A 109 -16.14 -2.33 1.88
CA ILE A 109 -15.75 -3.62 1.30
C ILE A 109 -14.91 -4.49 2.24
N VAL A 110 -14.28 -3.91 3.28
CA VAL A 110 -13.52 -4.65 4.30
C VAL A 110 -13.80 -4.06 5.68
N SER A 111 -13.86 -4.94 6.68
CA SER A 111 -13.93 -4.58 8.10
C SER A 111 -13.11 -5.58 8.92
N LYS A 112 -12.16 -5.10 9.72
CA LYS A 112 -11.33 -5.94 10.61
C LYS A 112 -11.07 -5.22 11.93
N GLU A 113 -11.31 -5.91 13.04
CA GLU A 113 -10.90 -5.47 14.38
C GLU A 113 -9.51 -6.02 14.70
N PHE A 114 -8.71 -5.17 15.35
CA PHE A 114 -7.34 -5.42 15.79
C PHE A 114 -7.23 -5.32 17.31
#